data_AF-A0A8R2D703-F1
#
_entry.id   AF-A0A8R2D703-F1
#
_cell.length_a   1.000
_cell.length_b   1.000
_cell.length_c   1.000
_cell.angle_alpha   90.00
_cell.angle_beta   90.00
_cell.angle_gamma   90.00
#
_symmetry.space_group_name_H-M   'P 1'
#
loop_
_entity.id
_entity.type
_entity.pdbx_description
1 polymer ?
#
loop_
_entity_poly.entity_id
_entity_poly.type
_entity_poly.pdbx_seq_one_letter_code
_entity_poly.pdbx_strand_id
1 'polypeptide(L)'
;MLAAWLIAKAFAPRYAIVATLLVGGVVAWAGGDVVTDKITLSVVMPQFIAPTFTFTSLVSIGLPFFLVTMASQNAPGFATMKASGYPLAVSPLIIITGGIALLFSPFGVYSICIAAITAAICQSPDAHPDAGKRWIAAAAAGIFYLLAGVFGGSITGLMAALPLSWIQTLAGLALLGTISGSLYQALNNEAERDAAIVTFLMTASGVTILGMGSAFWGLVAGGICYSVFLRARRT
;
A
#
# COMPACT_ATOMS: atom_id res chain seq x y z
N MET A 1 8.83 -14.65 17.14
CA MET A 1 7.92 -14.06 16.12
C MET A 1 7.57 -15.03 15.01
N LEU A 2 8.54 -15.51 14.22
CA LEU A 2 8.27 -16.40 13.07
C LEU A 2 7.48 -17.65 13.46
N ALA A 3 7.85 -18.33 14.56
CA ALA A 3 7.12 -19.49 15.05
C ALA A 3 5.65 -19.15 15.42
N ALA A 4 5.43 -18.02 16.10
CA ALA A 4 4.09 -17.55 16.44
C ALA A 4 3.27 -17.22 15.18
N TRP A 5 3.89 -16.56 14.20
CA TRP A 5 3.29 -16.32 12.90
C TRP A 5 2.91 -17.64 12.22
N LEU A 6 3.82 -18.61 12.15
CA LEU A 6 3.61 -19.88 11.47
C LEU A 6 2.47 -20.69 12.11
N ILE A 7 2.48 -20.82 13.44
CA ILE A 7 1.45 -21.52 14.21
C ILE A 7 0.09 -20.82 14.01
N ALA A 8 0.04 -19.51 14.21
CA ALA A 8 -1.20 -18.76 14.03
C ALA A 8 -1.67 -18.76 12.57
N LYS A 9 -0.77 -18.73 11.59
CA LYS A 9 -1.11 -18.84 10.17
C LYS A 9 -1.74 -20.19 9.84
N ALA A 10 -1.30 -21.27 10.50
CA ALA A 10 -1.86 -22.60 10.30
C ALA A 10 -3.24 -22.79 10.94
N PHE A 11 -3.43 -22.33 12.19
CA PHE A 11 -4.66 -22.60 12.95
C PHE A 11 -5.67 -21.45 12.95
N ALA A 12 -5.21 -20.21 12.83
CA ALA A 12 -6.05 -19.02 12.92
C ALA A 12 -5.52 -17.87 12.02
N PRO A 13 -5.51 -18.04 10.67
CA PRO A 13 -4.82 -17.15 9.73
C PRO A 13 -5.13 -15.65 9.89
N ARG A 14 -6.38 -15.33 10.27
CA ARG A 14 -6.86 -13.96 10.51
C ARG A 14 -6.08 -13.24 11.63
N TYR A 15 -5.55 -13.98 12.59
CA TYR A 15 -4.85 -13.44 13.76
C TYR A 15 -3.33 -13.58 13.68
N ALA A 16 -2.78 -14.07 12.57
CA ALA A 16 -1.35 -14.37 12.45
C ALA A 16 -0.44 -13.15 12.74
N ILE A 17 -0.78 -11.98 12.18
CA ILE A 17 -0.01 -10.75 12.41
C ILE A 17 -0.20 -10.22 13.84
N VAL A 18 -1.43 -10.32 14.38
CA VAL A 18 -1.72 -9.94 15.77
C VAL A 18 -0.92 -10.79 16.75
N ALA A 19 -0.91 -12.11 16.56
CA ALA A 19 -0.11 -13.03 17.38
C ALA A 19 1.39 -12.74 17.26
N THR A 20 1.87 -12.41 16.07
CA THR A 20 3.28 -12.05 15.82
C THR A 20 3.68 -10.79 16.59
N LEU A 21 2.81 -9.76 16.55
CA LEU A 21 2.98 -8.51 17.28
C LEU A 21 3.00 -8.76 18.80
N LEU A 22 2.02 -9.49 19.33
CA LEU A 22 1.92 -9.76 20.77
C LEU A 22 3.13 -10.54 21.28
N VAL A 23 3.47 -11.66 20.64
CA VAL A 23 4.58 -12.52 21.08
C VAL A 23 5.89 -11.76 21.03
N GLY A 24 6.15 -11.06 19.94
CA GLY A 24 7.40 -10.33 19.87
C GLY A 24 7.44 -9.14 20.85
N GLY A 25 6.30 -8.53 21.19
CA GLY A 25 6.25 -7.42 22.14
C GLY A 25 6.60 -7.90 23.54
N VAL A 26 6.07 -9.08 23.92
CA VAL A 26 6.46 -9.77 25.16
C VAL A 26 7.94 -10.12 25.16
N VAL A 27 8.49 -10.62 24.06
CA VAL A 27 9.93 -10.95 23.96
C VAL A 27 10.81 -9.71 24.08
N ALA A 28 10.48 -8.62 23.37
CA ALA A 28 11.23 -7.37 23.43
C ALA A 28 11.19 -6.77 24.84
N TRP A 29 10.02 -6.82 25.48
CA TRP A 29 9.86 -6.36 26.86
C TRP A 29 10.68 -7.21 27.85
N ALA A 30 10.60 -8.54 27.73
CA ALA A 30 11.36 -9.46 28.58
C ALA A 30 12.88 -9.37 28.36
N GLY A 31 13.32 -9.01 27.15
CA GLY A 31 14.72 -8.78 26.81
C GLY A 31 15.27 -7.44 27.30
N GLY A 32 14.42 -6.53 27.78
CA GLY A 32 14.82 -5.16 28.15
C GLY A 32 15.13 -4.26 26.94
N ASP A 33 14.75 -4.69 25.73
CA ASP A 33 15.05 -3.98 24.48
C ASP A 33 14.05 -2.85 24.15
N VAL A 34 13.04 -2.66 25.01
CA VAL A 34 12.02 -1.62 24.84
C VAL A 34 12.48 -0.33 25.51
N VAL A 35 12.79 0.68 24.70
CA VAL A 35 13.20 1.99 25.19
C VAL A 35 11.95 2.84 25.45
N THR A 36 11.44 2.80 26.67
CA THR A 36 10.19 3.47 27.07
C THR A 36 10.32 4.99 27.18
N ASP A 37 11.54 5.50 27.38
CA ASP A 37 11.80 6.95 27.57
C ASP A 37 11.45 7.80 26.34
N LYS A 38 11.23 7.16 25.19
CA LYS A 38 10.85 7.81 23.93
C LYS A 38 9.34 7.78 23.65
N ILE A 39 8.54 7.17 24.54
CA ILE A 39 7.09 7.07 24.35
C ILE A 39 6.44 8.34 24.92
N THR A 40 6.19 9.31 24.05
CA THR A 40 5.40 10.50 24.38
C THR A 40 4.11 10.50 23.59
N LEU A 41 2.99 10.78 24.28
CA LEU A 41 1.73 11.03 23.61
C LEU A 41 1.85 12.38 22.90
N SER A 42 1.96 12.32 21.58
CA SER A 42 2.10 13.49 20.72
C SER A 42 1.05 13.47 19.63
N VAL A 43 0.44 14.64 19.46
CA VAL A 43 -0.44 14.96 18.35
C VAL A 43 0.37 15.68 17.29
N VAL A 44 0.21 15.28 16.02
CA VAL A 44 0.89 15.91 14.89
C VAL A 44 -0.09 16.81 14.15
N MET A 45 0.28 18.08 13.99
CA MET A 45 -0.45 19.03 13.17
C MET A 45 0.15 19.04 11.75
N PRO A 46 -0.68 19.22 10.70
CA PRO A 46 -0.18 19.39 9.34
C PRO A 46 0.80 20.56 9.26
N GLN A 47 2.00 20.29 8.76
CA GLN A 47 3.02 21.32 8.53
C GLN A 47 3.12 21.61 7.04
N PHE A 48 3.23 22.89 6.70
CA PHE A 48 3.43 23.29 5.32
C PHE A 48 4.88 23.02 4.88
N ILE A 49 5.02 22.24 3.83
CA ILE A 49 6.27 21.89 3.15
C ILE A 49 6.20 22.55 1.76
N ALA A 50 7.07 23.53 1.53
CA ALA A 50 7.13 24.20 0.23
C ALA A 50 7.46 23.19 -0.88
N PRO A 51 6.66 23.09 -1.96
CA PRO A 51 6.90 22.12 -3.01
C PRO A 51 8.18 22.45 -3.77
N THR A 52 9.03 21.44 -3.99
CA THR A 52 10.20 21.54 -4.83
C THR A 52 10.01 20.66 -6.07
N PHE A 53 10.12 21.28 -7.25
CA PHE A 53 9.89 20.58 -8.51
C PHE A 53 11.22 20.11 -9.08
N THR A 54 11.37 18.80 -9.23
CA THR A 54 12.54 18.19 -9.84
C THR A 54 12.09 17.18 -10.90
N PHE A 55 12.60 17.34 -12.12
CA PHE A 55 12.25 16.44 -13.23
C PHE A 55 12.58 14.99 -12.90
N THR A 56 13.76 14.76 -12.30
CA THR A 56 14.18 13.42 -11.86
C THR A 56 13.19 12.78 -10.89
N SER A 57 12.71 13.49 -9.86
CA SER A 57 11.73 12.93 -8.93
C SER A 57 10.36 12.70 -9.58
N LEU A 58 9.94 13.60 -10.48
CA LEU A 58 8.69 13.46 -11.22
C LEU A 58 8.66 12.17 -12.04
N VAL A 59 9.74 11.88 -12.76
CA VAL A 59 9.80 10.69 -13.62
C VAL A 59 10.21 9.44 -12.83
N SER A 60 11.15 9.55 -11.89
CA SER A 60 11.68 8.40 -11.15
C SER A 60 10.71 7.87 -10.10
N ILE A 61 9.88 8.75 -9.52
CA ILE A 61 9.04 8.44 -8.36
C ILE A 61 7.58 8.72 -8.71
N GLY A 62 7.28 9.93 -9.19
CA GLY A 62 5.91 10.37 -9.49
C GLY A 62 5.20 9.50 -10.52
N LEU A 63 5.83 9.26 -11.67
CA LEU A 63 5.25 8.44 -12.74
C LEU A 63 5.03 6.97 -12.30
N PRO A 64 6.00 6.26 -11.68
CA PRO A 64 5.76 4.93 -11.14
C PRO A 64 4.62 4.88 -10.12
N PHE A 65 4.59 5.82 -9.16
CA PHE A 65 3.52 5.85 -8.17
C PHE A 65 2.15 6.10 -8.80
N PHE A 66 2.05 7.00 -9.78
CA PHE A 66 0.81 7.24 -10.51
C PHE A 66 0.32 5.96 -11.22
N LEU A 67 1.20 5.30 -11.97
CA LEU A 67 0.84 4.09 -12.72
C LEU A 67 0.42 2.94 -11.78
N VAL A 68 1.18 2.70 -10.71
CA VAL A 68 0.83 1.70 -9.71
C VAL A 68 -0.51 2.04 -9.05
N THR A 69 -0.73 3.29 -8.65
CA THR A 69 -2.00 3.73 -8.05
C THR A 69 -3.17 3.49 -9.00
N MET A 70 -3.02 3.82 -10.28
CA MET A 70 -4.07 3.61 -11.27
C MET A 70 -4.35 2.12 -11.51
N ALA A 71 -3.30 1.32 -11.64
CA ALA A 71 -3.39 -0.10 -11.98
C ALA A 71 -3.84 -0.99 -10.81
N SER A 72 -3.32 -0.77 -9.59
CA SER A 72 -3.58 -1.65 -8.44
C SER A 72 -4.74 -1.17 -7.55
N GLN A 73 -4.98 0.14 -7.49
CA GLN A 73 -5.98 0.72 -6.59
C GLN A 73 -7.22 1.17 -7.34
N ASN A 74 -7.09 2.15 -8.24
CA ASN A 74 -8.24 2.78 -8.88
C ASN A 74 -8.99 1.82 -9.81
N ALA A 75 -8.31 1.17 -10.76
CA ALA A 75 -8.99 0.28 -11.72
C ALA A 75 -9.69 -0.92 -11.04
N PRO A 76 -9.06 -1.69 -10.13
CA PRO A 76 -9.74 -2.75 -9.39
C PRO A 76 -10.83 -2.22 -8.47
N GLY A 77 -10.62 -1.05 -7.86
CA GLY A 77 -11.62 -0.39 -7.03
C GLY A 77 -12.90 -0.04 -7.80
N PHE A 78 -12.77 0.55 -8.99
CA PHE A 78 -13.90 0.84 -9.87
C PHE A 78 -14.61 -0.44 -10.34
N ALA A 79 -13.84 -1.47 -10.74
CA ALA A 79 -14.41 -2.75 -11.14
C ALA A 79 -15.21 -3.40 -10.01
N THR A 80 -14.69 -3.37 -8.78
CA THR A 80 -15.36 -3.89 -7.58
C THR A 80 -16.63 -3.13 -7.28
N MET A 81 -16.60 -1.80 -7.28
CA MET A 81 -17.79 -0.97 -7.05
C MET A 81 -18.88 -1.23 -8.08
N LYS A 82 -18.51 -1.36 -9.36
CA LYS A 82 -19.46 -1.67 -10.43
C LYS A 82 -20.04 -3.08 -10.28
N ALA A 83 -19.22 -4.06 -9.91
CA ALA A 83 -19.67 -5.43 -9.65
C ALA A 83 -20.66 -5.53 -8.47
N SER A 84 -20.50 -4.66 -7.46
CA SER A 84 -21.43 -4.53 -6.33
C SER A 84 -22.70 -3.75 -6.66
N GLY A 85 -22.91 -3.33 -7.92
CA GLY A 85 -24.11 -2.61 -8.36
C GLY A 85 -24.10 -1.11 -8.08
N TYR A 86 -22.96 -0.51 -7.70
CA TYR A 86 -22.85 0.94 -7.54
C TYR A 86 -22.45 1.62 -8.86
N PRO A 87 -23.32 2.45 -9.46
CA PRO A 87 -22.96 3.22 -10.64
C PRO A 87 -21.95 4.31 -10.26
N LEU A 88 -20.86 4.43 -11.02
CA LEU A 88 -19.78 5.38 -10.74
C LEU A 88 -19.50 6.28 -11.92
N ALA A 89 -19.39 7.58 -11.64
CA ALA A 89 -18.79 8.54 -12.55
C ALA A 89 -17.26 8.53 -12.35
N VAL A 90 -16.55 7.68 -13.08
CA VAL A 90 -15.10 7.46 -12.93
C VAL A 90 -14.29 8.75 -13.08
N SER A 91 -14.53 9.53 -14.15
CA SER A 91 -13.73 10.75 -14.41
C SER A 91 -13.88 11.81 -13.31
N PRO A 92 -15.11 12.17 -12.85
CA PRO A 92 -15.26 13.07 -11.71
C PRO A 92 -14.57 12.58 -10.44
N LEU A 93 -14.64 11.28 -10.13
CA LEU A 93 -13.97 10.72 -8.95
C LEU A 93 -12.46 10.91 -9.02
N ILE A 94 -11.83 10.59 -10.16
CA ILE A 94 -10.39 10.77 -10.35
C ILE A 94 -9.99 12.24 -10.23
N ILE A 95 -10.76 13.15 -10.84
CA ILE A 95 -10.50 14.60 -10.78
C ILE A 95 -10.57 15.10 -9.34
N ILE A 96 -11.59 14.71 -8.59
CA ILE A 96 -11.78 15.14 -7.20
C ILE A 96 -10.66 14.57 -6.32
N THR A 97 -10.38 13.26 -6.40
CA THR A 97 -9.32 12.65 -5.57
C THR A 97 -7.95 13.23 -5.90
N GLY A 98 -7.66 13.47 -7.19
CA GLY A 98 -6.42 14.10 -7.63
C GLY A 98 -6.31 15.56 -7.18
N GLY A 99 -7.40 16.32 -7.25
CA GLY A 99 -7.46 17.70 -6.76
C GLY A 99 -7.24 17.80 -5.26
N ILE A 100 -7.84 16.89 -4.48
CA ILE A 100 -7.62 16.80 -3.02
C ILE A 100 -6.16 16.40 -2.75
N ALA A 101 -5.60 15.43 -3.47
CA ALA A 101 -4.19 15.04 -3.31
C ALA A 101 -3.24 16.21 -3.60
N LEU A 102 -3.51 16.97 -4.67
CA LEU A 102 -2.73 18.16 -5.01
C LEU A 102 -2.84 19.23 -3.92
N LEU A 103 -4.06 19.51 -3.43
CA LEU A 103 -4.30 20.49 -2.37
C LEU A 103 -3.56 20.15 -1.07
N PHE A 104 -3.54 18.87 -0.70
CA PHE A 104 -2.87 18.42 0.52
C PHE A 104 -1.40 18.01 0.32
N SER A 105 -0.87 18.07 -0.90
CA SER A 105 0.53 17.71 -1.16
C SER A 105 1.55 18.54 -0.39
N PRO A 106 1.37 19.85 -0.16
CA PRO A 106 2.27 20.62 0.71
C PRO A 106 2.18 20.22 2.18
N PHE A 107 1.22 19.38 2.57
CA PHE A 107 1.07 18.89 3.95
C PHE A 107 1.52 17.43 4.10
N GLY A 108 2.27 16.91 3.12
CA GLY A 108 2.83 15.56 3.14
C GLY A 108 1.95 14.47 2.52
N VAL A 109 0.80 14.82 1.94
CA VAL A 109 -0.03 13.85 1.20
C VAL A 109 0.61 13.55 -0.15
N TYR A 110 1.03 12.31 -0.36
CA TYR A 110 1.69 11.90 -1.62
C TYR A 110 0.72 11.28 -2.64
N SER A 111 -0.44 10.76 -2.20
CA SER A 111 -1.45 10.17 -3.09
C SER A 111 -2.80 10.04 -2.38
N ILE A 112 -3.90 10.20 -3.14
CA ILE A 112 -5.26 9.85 -2.73
C ILE A 112 -5.88 9.01 -3.85
N CYS A 113 -6.40 7.85 -3.49
CA CYS A 113 -6.95 6.88 -4.43
C CYS A 113 -8.06 6.06 -3.81
N ILE A 114 -8.70 5.21 -4.62
CA ILE A 114 -9.69 4.26 -4.13
C ILE A 114 -8.96 3.09 -3.47
N ALA A 115 -9.20 2.88 -2.18
CA ALA A 115 -8.71 1.72 -1.47
C ALA A 115 -9.53 0.48 -1.86
N ALA A 116 -9.22 -0.17 -2.98
CA ALA A 116 -10.02 -1.27 -3.56
C ALA A 116 -10.40 -2.37 -2.55
N ILE A 117 -9.44 -2.82 -1.73
CA ILE A 117 -9.66 -3.86 -0.72
C ILE A 117 -10.63 -3.37 0.37
N THR A 118 -10.37 -2.20 0.95
CA THR A 118 -11.22 -1.62 1.99
C THR A 118 -12.62 -1.31 1.45
N ALA A 119 -12.70 -0.83 0.21
CA ALA A 119 -13.95 -0.57 -0.46
C ALA A 119 -14.77 -1.86 -0.59
N ALA A 120 -14.17 -2.99 -0.96
CA ALA A 120 -14.88 -4.28 -1.04
C ALA A 120 -15.49 -4.68 0.33
N ILE A 121 -14.75 -4.47 1.42
CA ILE A 121 -15.22 -4.74 2.79
C ILE A 121 -16.40 -3.83 3.15
N CYS A 122 -16.26 -2.52 2.92
CA CYS A 122 -17.31 -1.55 3.24
C CYS A 122 -18.59 -1.74 2.40
N GLN A 123 -18.49 -2.37 1.24
CA GLN A 123 -19.63 -2.70 0.38
C GLN A 123 -20.34 -4.00 0.75
N SER A 124 -19.77 -4.80 1.67
CA SER A 124 -20.37 -6.06 2.11
C SER A 124 -21.77 -5.82 2.71
N PRO A 125 -22.73 -6.75 2.53
CA PRO A 125 -23.97 -6.77 3.29
C PRO A 125 -23.77 -6.73 4.82
N ASP A 126 -22.62 -7.20 5.31
CA ASP A 126 -22.26 -7.15 6.73
C ASP A 126 -22.04 -5.71 7.24
N ALA A 127 -21.71 -4.77 6.36
CA ALA A 127 -21.50 -3.37 6.71
C ALA A 127 -22.83 -2.68 7.02
N HIS A 128 -23.86 -2.95 6.21
CA HIS A 128 -25.23 -2.51 6.43
C HIS A 128 -26.20 -3.28 5.50
N PRO A 129 -27.39 -3.71 5.97
CA PRO A 129 -28.38 -4.39 5.13
C PRO A 129 -28.82 -3.55 3.92
N ASP A 130 -29.12 -2.27 4.16
CA ASP A 130 -29.42 -1.28 3.11
C ASP A 130 -28.14 -0.83 2.38
N ALA A 131 -28.07 -1.11 1.08
CA ALA A 131 -26.95 -0.75 0.21
C ALA A 131 -26.69 0.76 0.12
N GLY A 132 -27.74 1.59 0.26
CA GLY A 132 -27.64 3.05 0.24
C GLY A 132 -26.99 3.65 1.49
N LYS A 133 -26.80 2.85 2.55
CA LYS A 133 -26.22 3.28 3.83
C LYS A 133 -24.83 2.71 4.11
N ARG A 134 -24.31 1.86 3.23
CA ARG A 134 -22.98 1.22 3.41
C ARG A 134 -21.82 2.22 3.41
N TRP A 135 -22.00 3.43 2.87
CA TRP A 135 -21.02 4.51 2.97
C TRP A 135 -20.67 4.90 4.40
N ILE A 136 -21.55 4.62 5.38
CA ILE A 136 -21.29 4.89 6.81
C ILE A 136 -20.07 4.09 7.29
N ALA A 137 -19.89 2.85 6.82
CA ALA A 137 -18.71 2.05 7.16
C ALA A 137 -17.42 2.69 6.62
N ALA A 138 -17.46 3.21 5.39
CA ALA A 138 -16.33 3.94 4.81
C ALA A 138 -16.06 5.26 5.54
N ALA A 139 -17.10 6.00 5.94
CA ALA A 139 -16.97 7.23 6.71
C ALA A 139 -16.38 6.97 8.10
N ALA A 140 -16.85 5.94 8.80
CA ALA A 140 -16.31 5.52 10.08
C ALA A 140 -14.83 5.12 9.95
N ALA A 141 -14.48 4.31 8.94
CA ALA A 141 -13.09 3.96 8.67
C ALA A 141 -12.23 5.21 8.42
N GLY A 142 -12.72 6.18 7.64
CA GLY A 142 -12.06 7.46 7.42
C GLY A 142 -11.82 8.24 8.71
N ILE A 143 -12.81 8.32 9.59
CA ILE A 143 -12.66 8.97 10.92
C ILE A 143 -11.57 8.28 11.74
N PHE A 144 -11.57 6.95 11.80
CA PHE A 144 -10.53 6.22 12.53
C PHE A 144 -9.13 6.38 11.91
N TYR A 145 -9.02 6.46 10.58
CA TYR A 145 -7.75 6.78 9.92
C TYR A 145 -7.29 8.21 10.21
N LEU A 146 -8.19 9.19 10.27
CA LEU A 146 -7.84 10.56 10.66
C LEU A 146 -7.38 10.61 12.12
N LEU A 147 -8.07 9.92 13.03
CA LEU A 147 -7.63 9.80 14.42
C LEU A 147 -6.24 9.16 14.51
N ALA A 148 -5.99 8.06 13.80
CA ALA A 148 -4.67 7.44 13.74
C ALA A 148 -3.61 8.41 13.17
N GLY A 149 -3.95 9.21 12.16
CA GLY A 149 -3.08 10.24 11.59
C GLY A 149 -2.74 11.36 12.58
N VAL A 150 -3.72 11.85 13.34
CA VAL A 150 -3.53 12.85 14.41
C VAL A 150 -2.54 12.33 15.46
N PHE A 151 -2.60 11.04 15.80
CA PHE A 151 -1.65 10.38 16.71
C PHE A 151 -0.42 9.81 16.00
N GLY A 152 -0.11 10.22 14.76
CA GLY A 152 1.02 9.69 13.98
C GLY A 152 2.38 9.84 14.69
N GLY A 153 2.57 10.91 15.45
CA GLY A 153 3.76 11.12 16.28
C GLY A 153 3.88 10.08 17.40
N SER A 154 2.76 9.77 18.05
CA SER A 154 2.69 8.70 19.07
C SER A 154 2.98 7.32 18.47
N ILE A 155 2.43 7.03 17.28
CA ILE A 155 2.69 5.78 16.56
C ILE A 155 4.18 5.67 16.18
N THR A 156 4.78 6.77 15.71
CA THR A 156 6.20 6.83 15.36
C THR A 156 7.07 6.63 16.60
N GLY A 157 6.72 7.27 17.73
CA GLY A 157 7.41 7.07 19.02
C GLY A 157 7.34 5.62 19.50
N LEU A 158 6.17 4.98 19.38
CA LEU A 158 6.01 3.56 19.70
C LEU A 158 6.87 2.67 18.81
N MET A 159 6.93 2.95 17.50
CA MET A 159 7.83 2.23 16.59
C MET A 159 9.31 2.45 16.94
N ALA A 160 9.70 3.67 17.33
CA ALA A 160 11.07 4.00 17.73
C ALA A 160 11.49 3.37 19.07
N ALA A 161 10.53 2.95 19.90
CA ALA A 161 10.79 2.23 21.15
C ALA A 161 11.13 0.74 20.91
N LEU A 162 10.92 0.23 19.70
CA LEU A 162 11.09 -1.17 19.34
C LEU A 162 12.39 -1.40 18.56
N PRO A 163 13.02 -2.59 18.67
CA PRO A 163 14.19 -2.92 17.86
C PRO A 163 13.88 -2.89 16.36
N LEU A 164 14.82 -2.39 15.56
CA LEU A 164 14.64 -2.28 14.10
C LEU A 164 14.35 -3.63 13.43
N SER A 165 15.06 -4.68 13.86
CA SER A 165 14.85 -6.06 13.38
C SER A 165 13.41 -6.54 13.60
N TRP A 166 12.76 -6.05 14.65
CA TRP A 166 11.40 -6.39 15.04
C TRP A 166 10.38 -5.76 14.09
N ILE A 167 10.54 -4.46 13.83
CA ILE A 167 9.73 -3.70 12.86
C ILE A 167 9.86 -4.33 11.47
N GLN A 168 11.10 -4.62 11.04
CA GLN A 168 11.38 -5.24 9.74
C GLN A 168 10.74 -6.63 9.62
N THR A 169 10.84 -7.46 10.66
CA THR A 169 10.24 -8.80 10.66
C THR A 169 8.72 -8.72 10.61
N LEU A 170 8.09 -7.86 11.42
CA LEU A 170 6.64 -7.70 11.42
C LEU A 170 6.14 -7.17 10.07
N ALA A 171 6.80 -6.14 9.51
CA ALA A 171 6.47 -5.59 8.21
C ALA A 171 6.62 -6.65 7.10
N GLY A 172 7.72 -7.40 7.09
CA GLY A 172 7.95 -8.48 6.12
C GLY A 172 6.86 -9.56 6.18
N LEU A 173 6.54 -10.05 7.38
CA LEU A 173 5.50 -11.07 7.57
C LEU A 173 4.10 -10.56 7.21
N ALA A 174 3.80 -9.29 7.46
CA ALA A 174 2.55 -8.65 7.05
C ALA A 174 2.42 -8.53 5.53
N LEU A 175 3.54 -8.37 4.81
CA LEU A 175 3.56 -8.23 3.36
C LEU A 175 3.61 -9.56 2.59
N LEU A 176 3.85 -10.70 3.25
CA LEU A 176 3.91 -12.01 2.59
C LEU A 176 2.64 -12.37 1.81
N GLY A 177 1.47 -12.05 2.36
CA GLY A 177 0.20 -12.29 1.67
C GLY A 177 0.07 -11.43 0.41
N THR A 178 0.41 -10.15 0.54
CA THR A 178 0.35 -9.18 -0.56
C THR A 178 1.31 -9.55 -1.69
N ILE A 179 2.58 -9.88 -1.38
CA ILE A 179 3.55 -10.27 -2.41
C ILE A 179 3.15 -11.57 -3.10
N SER A 180 2.65 -12.56 -2.34
CA SER A 180 2.18 -13.84 -2.91
C SER A 180 1.00 -13.63 -3.86
N GLY A 181 0.00 -12.84 -3.45
CA GLY A 181 -1.16 -12.53 -4.29
C GLY A 181 -0.77 -11.73 -5.54
N SER A 182 0.07 -10.71 -5.39
CA SER A 182 0.56 -9.91 -6.52
C SER A 182 1.37 -10.72 -7.51
N LEU A 183 2.25 -11.62 -7.05
CA LEU A 183 3.00 -12.52 -7.93
C LEU A 183 2.08 -13.51 -8.66
N TYR A 184 1.12 -14.10 -7.94
CA TYR A 184 0.13 -14.98 -8.56
C TYR A 184 -0.63 -14.26 -9.68
N GLN A 185 -1.11 -13.03 -9.42
CA GLN A 185 -1.82 -12.24 -10.42
C GLN A 185 -0.93 -11.84 -11.60
N ALA A 186 0.29 -11.35 -11.33
CA ALA A 186 1.22 -10.87 -12.35
C ALA A 186 1.70 -11.99 -13.29
N LEU A 187 1.81 -13.22 -12.78
CA LEU A 187 2.27 -14.38 -13.54
C LEU A 187 1.11 -15.24 -14.07
N ASN A 188 -0.15 -14.84 -13.87
CA ASN A 188 -1.29 -15.66 -14.27
C ASN A 188 -1.39 -15.80 -15.80
N ASN A 189 -1.18 -14.71 -16.53
CA ASN A 189 -1.22 -14.69 -17.99
C ASN A 189 0.13 -15.11 -18.59
N GLU A 190 0.19 -16.31 -19.17
CA GLU A 190 1.39 -16.88 -19.79
C GLU A 190 2.02 -15.99 -20.86
N ALA A 191 1.22 -15.16 -21.54
CA ALA A 191 1.74 -14.25 -22.55
C ALA A 191 2.58 -13.09 -22.01
N GLU A 192 2.41 -12.77 -20.72
CA GLU A 192 2.93 -11.57 -20.08
C GLU A 192 3.96 -11.89 -19.00
N ARG A 193 4.12 -13.18 -18.64
CA ARG A 193 4.98 -13.66 -17.55
C ARG A 193 6.40 -13.11 -17.60
N ASP A 194 7.06 -13.23 -18.74
CA ASP A 194 8.46 -12.80 -18.86
C ASP A 194 8.60 -11.28 -18.64
N ALA A 195 7.68 -10.50 -19.19
CA ALA A 195 7.65 -9.05 -18.97
C ALA A 195 7.37 -8.69 -17.50
N ALA A 196 6.46 -9.42 -16.85
CA ALA A 196 6.15 -9.25 -15.43
C ALA A 196 7.36 -9.58 -14.54
N ILE A 197 8.08 -10.68 -14.83
CA ILE A 197 9.29 -11.08 -14.09
C ILE A 197 10.40 -10.04 -14.28
N VAL A 198 10.65 -9.58 -15.50
CA VAL A 198 11.64 -8.53 -15.78
C VAL A 198 11.30 -7.25 -15.03
N THR A 199 10.03 -6.84 -15.02
CA THR A 199 9.55 -5.69 -14.25
C THR A 199 9.88 -5.86 -12.77
N PHE A 200 9.50 -7.00 -12.19
CA PHE A 200 9.69 -7.31 -10.78
C PHE A 200 11.18 -7.31 -10.38
N LEU A 201 12.02 -8.06 -11.11
CA LEU A 201 13.45 -8.17 -10.81
C LEU A 201 14.17 -6.82 -10.97
N MET A 202 13.86 -6.07 -12.03
CA MET A 202 14.44 -4.75 -12.25
C MET A 202 14.02 -3.80 -11.13
N THR A 203 12.74 -3.76 -10.73
CA THR A 203 12.28 -2.94 -9.60
C THR A 203 12.94 -3.33 -8.28
N ALA A 204 13.06 -4.64 -8.01
CA ALA A 204 13.67 -5.16 -6.78
C ALA A 204 15.20 -4.98 -6.72
N SER A 205 15.86 -4.71 -7.84
CA SER A 205 17.33 -4.63 -7.93
C SER A 205 17.96 -3.46 -7.16
N GLY A 206 17.21 -2.40 -6.87
CA GLY A 206 17.72 -1.16 -6.27
C GLY A 206 18.65 -0.36 -7.18
N VAL A 207 18.78 -0.73 -8.46
CA VAL A 207 19.66 -0.07 -9.43
C VAL A 207 19.19 1.37 -9.69
N THR A 208 20.15 2.29 -9.79
CA THR A 208 19.93 3.67 -10.23
C THR A 208 20.73 3.92 -11.51
N ILE A 209 20.04 4.24 -12.61
CA ILE A 209 20.66 4.54 -13.92
C ILE A 209 20.24 5.96 -14.31
N LEU A 210 21.20 6.81 -14.70
CA LEU A 210 20.97 8.21 -15.09
C LEU A 210 20.24 9.03 -14.00
N GLY A 211 20.52 8.74 -12.72
CA GLY A 211 19.86 9.41 -11.58
C GLY A 211 18.41 8.97 -11.34
N MET A 212 17.92 7.99 -12.09
CA MET A 212 16.56 7.45 -12.00
C MET A 212 16.58 6.08 -11.33
N GLY A 213 15.72 5.89 -10.33
CA GLY A 213 15.63 4.68 -9.53
C GLY A 213 15.00 3.49 -10.26
N SER A 214 15.14 2.32 -9.63
CA SER A 214 14.77 1.01 -10.18
C SER A 214 13.28 0.86 -10.49
N ALA A 215 12.39 1.57 -9.79
CA ALA A 215 10.96 1.53 -10.03
C ALA A 215 10.59 2.01 -11.44
N PHE A 216 11.18 3.13 -11.89
CA PHE A 216 11.00 3.63 -13.25
C PHE A 216 11.58 2.66 -14.27
N TRP A 217 12.80 2.20 -14.07
CA TRP A 217 13.46 1.28 -15.00
C TRP A 217 12.76 -0.08 -15.08
N GLY A 218 12.13 -0.53 -14.00
CA GLY A 218 11.29 -1.73 -14.02
C GLY A 218 10.11 -1.59 -14.96
N LEU A 219 9.40 -0.45 -14.92
CA LEU A 219 8.31 -0.18 -15.85
C LEU A 219 8.78 -0.06 -17.30
N VAL A 220 9.93 0.57 -17.54
CA VAL A 220 10.51 0.69 -18.87
C VAL A 220 10.92 -0.68 -19.42
N ALA A 221 11.73 -1.43 -18.67
CA ALA A 221 12.20 -2.76 -19.10
C ALA A 221 11.03 -3.72 -19.30
N GLY A 222 10.10 -3.76 -18.35
CA GLY A 222 8.85 -4.51 -18.46
C GLY A 222 8.01 -4.15 -19.67
N GLY A 223 7.76 -2.85 -19.88
CA GLY A 223 6.99 -2.34 -21.01
C GLY A 223 7.64 -2.66 -22.36
N ILE A 224 8.97 -2.56 -22.45
CA ILE A 224 9.73 -2.96 -23.64
C ILE A 224 9.53 -4.46 -23.89
N CYS A 225 9.80 -5.32 -22.89
CA CYS A 225 9.61 -6.76 -23.01
C CYS A 225 8.19 -7.12 -23.46
N TYR A 226 7.18 -6.54 -22.80
CA TYR A 226 5.77 -6.75 -23.14
C TYR A 226 5.49 -6.36 -24.61
N SER A 227 5.96 -5.19 -25.04
CA SER A 227 5.71 -4.71 -26.40
C SER A 227 6.40 -5.54 -27.49
N VAL A 228 7.63 -6.00 -27.24
CA VAL A 228 8.40 -6.83 -28.18
C VAL A 228 7.77 -8.21 -28.32
N PHE A 229 7.45 -8.87 -27.20
CA PHE A 229 6.84 -10.19 -27.23
C PHE A 229 5.44 -10.18 -27.82
N LEU A 230 4.65 -9.14 -27.52
CA LEU A 230 3.32 -8.99 -28.12
C LEU A 230 3.40 -8.83 -29.64
N ARG A 231 4.38 -8.09 -30.16
CA ARG A 231 4.58 -7.91 -31.60
C ARG A 231 5.05 -9.19 -32.28
N ALA A 232 6.03 -9.88 -31.69
CA ALA A 232 6.57 -11.13 -32.24
C ALA A 232 5.54 -12.27 -32.30
N ARG A 233 4.53 -12.27 -31.44
CA ARG A 233 3.42 -13.24 -31.47
C ARG A 233 2.34 -12.93 -32.50
N ARG A 234 2.28 -11.69 -32.99
CA ARG A 234 1.30 -11.24 -34.01
C ARG A 234 1.81 -11.45 -35.43
N THR A 235 3.12 -11.58 -35.60
CA THR A 235 3.81 -11.91 -36.86
C THR A 235 3.98 -13.42 -37.01
#